data_AF-L8TTX0-F1
#
_entry.id   AF-L8TTX0-F1
#
_cell.length_a   1.000
_cell.length_b   1.000
_cell.length_c   1.000
_cell.angle_alpha   90.00
_cell.angle_beta   90.00
_cell.angle_gamma   90.00
#
_symmetry.space_group_name_H-M   'P 1'
#
loop_
_entity.id
_entity.type
_entity.pdbx_description
1 polymer ?
#
loop_
_entity_poly.entity_id
_entity_poly.type
_entity_poly.pdbx_seq_one_letter_code
_entity_poly.pdbx_strand_id
1 'polypeptide(L)'
;MAGWNADTAAGPVGAGTVTLVEGSSFCISSANGDIHPEHPHGAFHEDTRILSRWNLTVNGQPLEPLTAETKEPYRALFIGRVPRSDGYADSPLIVERLREVAAGIVEEITIRNYSSDPSECSVSVEVESDFADLFEVKEARVQRRWEESRAPEGECLTVSSSWNDVRKTVLISGHGAAATARALTFTAVVPARGQWNTLLSVTPAGADGAPS
;
A
#
# COMPACT_ATOMS: atom_id res chain seq x y z
N MET A 1 -5.62 25.86 13.83
CA MET A 1 -5.60 24.52 13.24
C MET A 1 -6.16 24.62 11.84
N ALA A 2 -5.32 24.57 10.82
CA ALA A 2 -5.79 24.46 9.45
C ALA A 2 -6.01 22.97 9.16
N GLY A 3 -7.27 22.55 9.07
CA GLY A 3 -7.63 21.21 8.63
C GLY A 3 -7.11 20.98 7.22
N TRP A 4 -6.64 19.76 6.97
CA TRP A 4 -6.12 19.36 5.67
C TRP A 4 -7.27 19.29 4.67
N ASN A 5 -7.18 20.08 3.59
CA ASN A 5 -8.02 19.97 2.40
C ASN A 5 -7.16 19.46 1.24
N ALA A 6 -7.77 18.81 0.25
CA ALA A 6 -7.10 18.34 -0.97
C ALA A 6 -6.24 19.42 -1.66
N ASP A 7 -6.62 20.70 -1.52
CA ASP A 7 -5.89 21.87 -2.03
C ASP A 7 -4.59 22.22 -1.29
N THR A 8 -4.33 21.61 -0.12
CA THR A 8 -3.14 21.87 0.73
C THR A 8 -2.11 20.74 0.70
N ALA A 9 -2.23 19.79 -0.23
CA ALA A 9 -1.14 18.89 -0.56
C ALA A 9 0.06 19.69 -1.11
N ALA A 10 1.26 19.34 -0.68
CA ALA A 10 2.48 20.00 -1.13
C ALA A 10 2.69 19.70 -2.63
N GLY A 11 2.52 20.73 -3.47
CA GLY A 11 2.64 20.62 -4.93
C GLY A 11 1.44 19.93 -5.59
N PRO A 12 1.38 19.91 -6.93
CA PRO A 12 0.35 19.16 -7.62
C PRO A 12 0.46 17.69 -7.20
N VAL A 13 -0.53 17.23 -6.42
CA VAL A 13 -0.87 15.81 -6.36
C VAL A 13 -1.02 15.38 -7.82
N GLY A 14 -0.11 14.54 -8.30
CA GLY A 14 -0.03 14.20 -9.72
C GLY A 14 -1.40 13.80 -10.27
N ALA A 15 -1.63 13.98 -11.56
CA ALA A 15 -2.90 13.58 -12.17
C ALA A 15 -3.29 12.16 -11.73
N GLY A 16 -4.44 12.02 -11.07
CA GLY A 16 -4.93 10.74 -10.56
C GLY A 16 -4.54 10.36 -9.13
N THR A 17 -3.95 11.23 -8.32
CA THR A 17 -3.78 10.93 -6.88
C THR A 17 -5.13 10.76 -6.18
N VAL A 18 -5.21 9.79 -5.28
CA VAL A 18 -6.35 9.54 -4.39
C VAL A 18 -5.93 9.84 -2.96
N THR A 19 -6.83 10.47 -2.20
CA THR A 19 -6.65 10.64 -0.76
C THR A 19 -7.84 10.11 0.02
N LEU A 20 -7.54 9.33 1.05
CA LEU A 20 -8.48 8.79 2.03
C LEU A 20 -8.17 9.38 3.40
N VAL A 21 -9.18 9.68 4.20
CA VAL A 21 -9.06 10.32 5.52
C VAL A 21 -10.02 9.66 6.51
N GLU A 22 -9.51 9.32 7.69
CA GLU A 22 -10.28 8.83 8.85
C GLU A 22 -9.66 9.36 10.15
N GLY A 23 -10.35 10.28 10.82
CA GLY A 23 -9.87 10.85 12.09
C GLY A 23 -8.49 11.51 12.00
N SER A 24 -7.51 10.99 12.75
CA SER A 24 -6.11 11.41 12.76
C SER A 24 -5.22 10.69 11.73
N SER A 25 -5.84 9.89 10.85
CA SER A 25 -5.14 9.12 9.82
C SER A 25 -5.58 9.53 8.43
N PHE A 26 -4.67 9.40 7.47
CA PHE A 26 -4.98 9.56 6.06
C PHE A 26 -3.99 8.78 5.18
N CYS A 27 -4.39 8.48 3.96
CA CYS A 27 -3.57 7.79 2.98
C CYS A 27 -3.60 8.54 1.64
N ILE A 28 -2.42 8.80 1.08
CA ILE A 28 -2.25 9.41 -0.25
C ILE A 28 -1.56 8.38 -1.15
N SER A 29 -2.14 8.10 -2.31
CA SER A 29 -1.63 7.11 -3.27
C SER A 29 -1.89 7.52 -4.73
N SER A 30 -1.21 6.89 -5.69
CA SER A 30 -1.51 7.05 -7.12
C SER A 30 -2.87 6.44 -7.49
N ALA A 31 -3.29 6.67 -8.74
CA ALA A 31 -4.54 6.17 -9.31
C ALA A 31 -4.66 4.63 -9.36
N ASN A 32 -3.53 3.92 -9.32
CA ASN A 32 -3.50 2.45 -9.25
C ASN A 32 -3.45 1.93 -7.79
N GLY A 33 -3.48 2.84 -6.81
CA GLY A 33 -3.38 2.55 -5.38
C GLY A 33 -1.95 2.51 -4.82
N ASP A 34 -0.92 2.63 -5.65
CA ASP A 34 0.47 2.52 -5.18
C ASP A 34 0.92 3.73 -4.36
N ILE A 35 1.79 3.47 -3.38
CA ILE A 35 2.38 4.50 -2.51
C ILE A 35 3.85 4.62 -2.87
N HIS A 36 4.27 5.79 -3.35
CA HIS A 36 5.62 6.04 -3.83
C HIS A 36 6.31 7.08 -2.94
N PRO A 37 7.41 6.75 -2.25
CA PRO A 37 8.07 7.68 -1.34
C PRO A 37 8.71 8.88 -2.05
N GLU A 38 8.86 8.79 -3.39
CA GLU A 38 9.33 9.88 -4.25
C GLU A 38 8.27 11.00 -4.42
N HIS A 39 7.02 10.71 -4.06
CA HIS A 39 5.90 11.65 -4.00
C HIS A 39 5.47 11.87 -2.54
N PRO A 40 4.62 12.87 -2.23
CA PRO A 40 4.02 13.01 -0.91
C PRO A 40 2.96 11.92 -0.62
N HIS A 41 3.15 10.71 -1.14
CA HIS A 41 2.33 9.54 -0.85
C HIS A 41 2.72 8.97 0.52
N GLY A 42 1.77 8.26 1.13
CA GLY A 42 2.00 7.53 2.36
C GLY A 42 0.69 7.18 3.05
N ALA A 43 0.74 6.21 3.96
CA ALA A 43 -0.25 6.13 5.03
C ALA A 43 0.33 6.83 6.26
N PHE A 44 -0.46 7.75 6.80
CA PHE A 44 -0.11 8.58 7.94
C PHE A 44 -1.06 8.29 9.08
N HIS A 45 -0.51 8.21 10.28
CA HIS A 45 -1.26 8.10 11.53
C HIS A 45 -0.58 8.99 12.56
N GLU A 46 -1.35 9.89 13.21
CA GLU A 46 -0.82 10.84 14.19
C GLU A 46 0.43 11.59 13.68
N ASP A 47 0.28 12.23 12.52
CA ASP A 47 1.33 13.00 11.82
C ASP A 47 2.60 12.22 11.44
N THR A 48 2.58 10.89 11.53
CA THR A 48 3.71 10.03 11.18
C THR A 48 3.41 9.19 9.94
N ARG A 49 4.31 9.20 8.95
CA ARG A 49 4.25 8.31 7.77
C ARG A 49 4.64 6.88 8.16
N ILE A 50 3.65 6.09 8.57
CA ILE A 50 3.83 4.69 8.97
C ILE A 50 4.08 3.77 7.77
N LEU A 51 3.68 4.18 6.56
CA LEU A 51 3.89 3.44 5.32
C LEU A 51 4.30 4.41 4.21
N SER A 52 5.52 4.26 3.69
CA SER A 52 6.09 5.12 2.66
C SER A 52 6.16 4.46 1.29
N ARG A 53 6.08 3.12 1.22
CA ARG A 53 5.92 2.35 -0.02
C ARG A 53 4.90 1.23 0.11
N TRP A 54 4.05 1.07 -0.89
CA TRP A 54 3.02 0.03 -0.96
C TRP A 54 2.67 -0.26 -2.42
N ASN A 55 3.53 -1.02 -3.08
CA ASN A 55 3.52 -1.15 -4.54
C ASN A 55 3.15 -2.55 -4.96
N LEU A 56 2.03 -2.68 -5.68
CA LEU A 56 1.52 -3.97 -6.14
C LEU A 56 2.04 -4.28 -7.54
N THR A 57 2.62 -5.47 -7.69
CA THR A 57 2.96 -6.05 -8.99
C THR A 57 2.30 -7.42 -9.16
N VAL A 58 1.92 -7.72 -10.40
CA VAL A 58 1.47 -9.05 -10.81
C VAL A 58 2.37 -9.49 -11.96
N ASN A 59 2.99 -10.66 -11.82
CA ASN A 59 3.99 -11.19 -12.76
C ASN A 59 5.15 -10.20 -13.00
N GLY A 60 5.55 -9.49 -11.95
CA GLY A 60 6.60 -8.47 -12.00
C GLY A 60 6.22 -7.18 -12.74
N GLN A 61 4.97 -7.03 -13.17
CA GLN A 61 4.49 -5.82 -13.85
C GLN A 61 3.68 -4.94 -12.88
N PRO A 62 3.93 -3.62 -12.82
CA PRO A 62 3.07 -2.70 -12.11
C PRO A 62 1.70 -2.60 -12.80
N LEU A 63 0.65 -2.31 -12.03
CA LEU A 63 -0.69 -2.19 -12.59
C LEU A 63 -0.86 -0.88 -13.37
N GLU A 64 -1.45 -0.98 -14.56
CA GLU A 64 -1.94 0.19 -15.27
C GLU A 64 -3.31 0.59 -14.71
N PRO A 65 -3.49 1.84 -14.23
CA PRO A 65 -4.75 2.27 -13.66
C PRO A 65 -5.85 2.37 -14.72
N LEU A 66 -7.02 1.80 -14.44
CA LEU A 66 -8.23 1.95 -15.24
C LEU A 66 -9.21 2.92 -14.60
N THR A 67 -9.42 2.79 -13.28
CA THR A 67 -10.25 3.71 -12.51
C THR A 67 -9.85 3.71 -11.04
N ALA A 68 -10.11 4.81 -10.36
CA ALA A 68 -10.08 4.90 -8.92
C ALA A 68 -11.38 5.59 -8.45
N GLU A 69 -12.09 4.95 -7.53
CA GLU A 69 -13.37 5.43 -7.03
C GLU A 69 -13.32 5.52 -5.50
N THR A 70 -13.42 6.73 -4.97
CA THR A 70 -13.63 6.96 -3.54
C THR A 70 -15.05 6.58 -3.17
N LYS A 71 -15.22 5.49 -2.41
CA LYS A 71 -16.52 4.96 -1.97
C LYS A 71 -17.02 5.70 -0.72
N GLU A 72 -16.11 5.93 0.22
CA GLU A 72 -16.30 6.74 1.43
C GLU A 72 -15.03 7.58 1.67
N PRO A 73 -15.06 8.62 2.52
CA PRO A 73 -13.85 9.42 2.81
C PRO A 73 -12.64 8.57 3.22
N TYR A 74 -12.86 7.43 3.88
CA TYR A 74 -11.81 6.51 4.34
C TYR A 74 -11.64 5.27 3.46
N ARG A 75 -12.42 5.10 2.38
CA ARG A 75 -12.41 3.89 1.54
C ARG A 75 -12.38 4.20 0.04
N ALA A 76 -11.49 3.54 -0.70
CA ALA A 76 -11.48 3.60 -2.17
C ALA A 76 -11.33 2.21 -2.80
N LEU A 77 -11.92 2.08 -3.99
CA LEU A 77 -11.69 0.98 -4.92
C LEU A 77 -10.77 1.46 -6.05
N PHE A 78 -9.64 0.79 -6.22
CA PHE A 78 -8.75 0.96 -7.35
C PHE A 78 -8.91 -0.23 -8.30
N ILE A 79 -9.04 0.04 -9.59
CA ILE A 79 -9.11 -1.00 -10.62
C ILE A 79 -7.97 -0.77 -11.60
N GLY A 80 -7.18 -1.82 -11.83
CA GLY A 80 -6.09 -1.81 -12.80
C GLY A 80 -6.09 -3.05 -13.66
N ARG A 81 -5.37 -2.99 -14.77
CA ARG A 81 -5.05 -4.16 -15.60
C ARG A 81 -3.57 -4.50 -15.45
N VAL A 82 -3.25 -5.78 -15.61
CA VAL A 82 -1.85 -6.24 -15.65
C VAL A 82 -1.31 -6.02 -17.07
N PRO A 83 -0.27 -5.21 -17.28
CA PRO A 83 0.34 -5.08 -18.60
C PRO A 83 0.93 -6.42 -19.07
N ARG A 84 0.90 -6.68 -20.37
CA ARG A 84 1.68 -7.77 -20.97
C ARG A 84 3.02 -7.25 -21.47
N SER A 85 4.08 -8.00 -21.23
CA SER A 85 5.43 -7.66 -21.68
C SER A 85 5.68 -7.93 -23.16
N ASP A 86 4.82 -8.69 -23.84
CA ASP A 86 4.98 -9.13 -25.23
C ASP A 86 4.28 -8.25 -26.28
N GLY A 87 3.62 -7.16 -25.86
CA GLY A 87 3.04 -6.16 -26.77
C GLY A 87 1.82 -6.61 -27.57
N TYR A 88 1.33 -7.84 -27.38
CA TYR A 88 0.02 -8.29 -27.86
C TYR A 88 -1.07 -8.00 -26.81
N ALA A 89 -2.34 -8.06 -27.24
CA ALA A 89 -3.56 -7.66 -26.52
C ALA A 89 -3.50 -7.76 -24.99
N ASP A 90 -4.09 -6.78 -24.29
CA ASP A 90 -4.10 -6.67 -22.81
C ASP A 90 -4.26 -8.00 -22.07
N SER A 91 -3.64 -8.12 -20.89
CA SER A 91 -3.85 -9.28 -20.02
C SER A 91 -5.33 -9.48 -19.74
N PRO A 92 -5.84 -10.72 -19.74
CA PRO A 92 -7.21 -11.02 -19.34
C PRO A 92 -7.44 -10.83 -17.83
N LEU A 93 -6.42 -10.38 -17.09
CA LEU A 93 -6.45 -10.16 -15.66
C LEU A 93 -6.79 -8.71 -15.32
N ILE A 94 -7.85 -8.55 -14.54
CA ILE A 94 -8.20 -7.29 -13.88
C ILE A 94 -7.90 -7.43 -12.40
N VAL A 95 -7.34 -6.38 -11.81
CA VAL A 95 -7.00 -6.32 -10.39
C VAL A 95 -7.83 -5.22 -9.75
N GLU A 96 -8.53 -5.60 -8.68
CA GLU A 96 -9.28 -4.71 -7.81
C GLU A 96 -8.53 -4.61 -6.47
N ARG A 97 -8.35 -3.39 -5.97
CA ARG A 97 -7.83 -3.12 -4.63
C ARG A 97 -8.87 -2.33 -3.86
N LEU A 98 -9.48 -2.92 -2.85
CA LEU A 98 -10.38 -2.21 -1.94
C LEU A 98 -9.59 -1.82 -0.69
N ARG A 99 -9.27 -0.54 -0.56
CA ARG A 99 -8.51 -0.01 0.57
C ARG A 99 -9.41 0.71 1.55
N GLU A 100 -9.17 0.47 2.84
CA GLU A 100 -9.75 1.20 3.96
C GLU A 100 -8.65 1.79 4.84
N VAL A 101 -8.85 3.02 5.30
CA VAL A 101 -7.97 3.72 6.26
C VAL A 101 -8.63 3.74 7.64
N ALA A 102 -7.83 3.43 8.66
CA ALA A 102 -8.15 3.59 10.07
C ALA A 102 -6.86 4.01 10.80
N ALA A 103 -6.47 3.38 11.92
CA ALA A 103 -5.14 3.58 12.51
C ALA A 103 -3.97 3.16 11.58
N GLY A 104 -4.27 2.36 10.55
CA GLY A 104 -3.36 2.04 9.46
C GLY A 104 -4.14 1.83 8.16
N ILE A 105 -3.77 0.81 7.37
CA ILE A 105 -4.53 0.44 6.17
C ILE A 105 -4.91 -1.04 6.19
N VAL A 106 -6.09 -1.34 5.67
CA VAL A 106 -6.49 -2.70 5.27
C VAL A 106 -6.77 -2.66 3.77
N GLU A 107 -6.28 -3.65 3.04
CA GLU A 107 -6.47 -3.74 1.60
C GLU A 107 -6.84 -5.17 1.18
N GLU A 108 -8.03 -5.33 0.60
CA GLU A 108 -8.40 -6.54 -0.12
C GLU A 108 -7.94 -6.42 -1.56
N ILE A 109 -7.13 -7.38 -2.01
CA ILE A 109 -6.72 -7.50 -3.42
C ILE A 109 -7.50 -8.64 -4.03
N THR A 110 -8.20 -8.37 -5.13
CA THR A 110 -8.88 -9.38 -5.95
C THR A 110 -8.31 -9.36 -7.36
N ILE A 111 -7.90 -10.52 -7.87
CA ILE A 111 -7.48 -10.72 -9.26
C ILE A 111 -8.55 -11.55 -9.96
N ARG A 112 -9.18 -10.99 -10.99
CA ARG A 112 -10.20 -11.66 -11.83
C ARG A 112 -9.58 -12.08 -13.15
N ASN A 113 -9.82 -13.32 -13.56
CA ASN A 113 -9.37 -13.86 -14.84
C ASN A 113 -10.55 -13.99 -15.81
N TYR A 114 -10.54 -13.22 -16.89
CA TYR A 114 -11.56 -13.24 -17.93
C TYR A 114 -11.24 -14.19 -19.10
N SER A 115 -10.15 -14.95 -19.05
CA SER A 115 -9.83 -15.94 -20.08
C SER A 115 -10.52 -17.29 -19.86
N SER A 116 -10.41 -18.17 -20.85
CA SER A 116 -10.87 -19.57 -20.80
C SER A 116 -9.92 -20.50 -20.05
N ASP A 117 -8.73 -20.03 -19.68
CA ASP A 117 -7.65 -20.86 -19.15
C ASP A 117 -7.23 -20.36 -17.77
N PRO A 118 -6.87 -21.24 -16.82
CA PRO A 118 -6.30 -20.82 -15.55
C PRO A 118 -5.02 -19.99 -15.76
N SER A 119 -4.77 -19.03 -14.88
CA SER A 119 -3.57 -18.19 -14.90
C SER A 119 -2.78 -18.36 -13.61
N GLU A 120 -1.53 -18.77 -13.73
CA GLU A 120 -0.58 -18.72 -12.63
C GLU A 120 -0.01 -17.31 -12.51
N CYS A 121 -0.09 -16.74 -11.31
CA CYS A 121 0.31 -15.37 -11.03
C CYS A 121 1.29 -15.33 -9.85
N SER A 122 2.39 -14.60 -10.02
CA SER A 122 3.21 -14.13 -8.90
C SER A 122 2.73 -12.74 -8.50
N VAL A 123 2.17 -12.62 -7.31
CA VAL A 123 1.69 -11.34 -6.75
C VAL A 123 2.67 -10.88 -5.70
N SER A 124 3.13 -9.64 -5.79
CA SER A 124 4.10 -9.07 -4.84
C SER A 124 3.71 -7.66 -4.46
N VAL A 125 3.71 -7.38 -3.15
CA VAL A 125 3.52 -6.05 -2.59
C VAL A 125 4.82 -5.61 -1.93
N GLU A 126 5.50 -4.63 -2.53
CA GLU A 126 6.71 -4.03 -1.93
C GLU A 126 6.33 -3.03 -0.83
N VAL A 127 7.07 -3.07 0.28
CA VAL A 127 6.77 -2.36 1.51
C VAL A 127 7.99 -1.61 2.04
N GLU A 128 7.80 -0.33 2.34
CA GLU A 128 8.76 0.49 3.07
C GLU A 128 8.02 1.37 4.09
N SER A 129 8.67 1.63 5.21
CA SER A 129 8.22 2.52 6.28
C SER A 129 9.41 3.35 6.72
N ASP A 130 9.26 4.67 6.77
CA ASP A 130 10.33 5.58 7.16
C ASP A 130 10.03 6.41 8.41
N PHE A 131 8.79 6.34 8.89
CA PHE A 131 8.32 7.05 10.07
C PHE A 131 8.59 8.57 10.02
N ALA A 132 8.66 9.12 8.81
CA ALA A 132 8.86 10.53 8.58
C ALA A 132 7.69 11.33 9.16
N ASP A 133 8.00 12.50 9.70
CA ASP A 133 6.95 13.42 10.14
C ASP A 133 6.28 14.07 8.92
N LEU A 134 4.98 14.34 9.03
CA LEU A 134 4.19 14.94 7.97
C LEU A 134 4.80 16.23 7.41
N PHE A 135 5.39 17.07 8.26
CA PHE A 135 6.05 18.30 7.83
C PHE A 135 7.32 18.02 7.03
N GLU A 136 8.09 16.98 7.40
CA GLU A 136 9.28 16.56 6.65
C GLU A 136 8.92 16.07 5.24
N VAL A 137 7.81 15.33 5.10
CA VAL A 137 7.32 14.88 3.79
C VAL A 137 6.83 16.07 2.95
N LYS A 138 6.08 17.00 3.56
CA LYS A 138 5.57 18.21 2.87
C LYS A 138 6.69 19.11 2.35
N GLU A 139 7.80 19.22 3.08
CA GLU A 139 8.95 20.03 2.66
C GLU A 139 9.90 19.28 1.71
N ALA A 140 9.63 18.01 1.38
CA ALA A 140 10.54 17.12 0.65
C ALA A 140 11.93 17.04 1.33
N ARG A 141 11.94 17.02 2.66
CA ARG A 141 13.14 17.02 3.52
C ARG A 141 13.04 15.93 4.58
N VAL A 142 12.90 14.68 4.15
CA VAL A 142 13.04 13.53 5.05
C VAL A 142 14.52 13.41 5.42
N GLN A 143 14.90 13.94 6.59
CA GLN A 143 16.30 14.01 7.04
C GLN A 143 16.66 12.95 8.09
N ARG A 144 15.67 12.38 8.80
CA ARG A 144 15.90 11.47 9.92
C ARG A 144 16.35 10.10 9.43
N ARG A 145 17.58 9.71 9.80
CA ARG A 145 18.08 8.34 9.67
C ARG A 145 17.74 7.57 10.95
N TRP A 146 16.63 6.86 10.91
CA TRP A 146 16.27 5.92 11.96
C TRP A 146 17.13 4.67 11.87
N GLU A 147 17.45 4.08 13.02
CA GLU A 147 17.98 2.71 13.04
C GLU A 147 16.84 1.75 12.76
N GLU A 148 16.75 1.31 11.51
CA GLU A 148 15.68 0.43 11.03
C GLU A 148 16.02 -1.04 11.30
N SER A 149 15.02 -1.80 11.77
CA SER A 149 15.06 -3.25 11.79
C SER A 149 13.83 -3.83 11.09
N ARG A 150 14.04 -4.93 10.37
CA ARG A 150 13.00 -5.63 9.62
C ARG A 150 13.02 -7.11 9.98
N ALA A 151 11.90 -7.62 10.46
CA ALA A 151 11.75 -9.00 10.90
C ALA A 151 10.57 -9.65 10.17
N PRO A 152 10.82 -10.38 9.06
CA PRO A 152 9.81 -11.23 8.46
C PRO A 152 9.60 -12.50 9.30
N GLU A 153 8.35 -12.85 9.56
CA GLU A 153 7.95 -14.04 10.28
C GLU A 153 6.67 -14.62 9.67
N GLY A 154 6.80 -15.75 8.96
CA GLY A 154 5.68 -16.40 8.27
C GLY A 154 5.00 -15.45 7.27
N GLU A 155 3.75 -15.10 7.57
CA GLU A 155 2.87 -14.24 6.77
C GLU A 155 2.96 -12.74 7.13
N CYS A 156 3.88 -12.41 8.06
CA CYS A 156 4.00 -11.07 8.63
C CYS A 156 5.39 -10.48 8.41
N LEU A 157 5.46 -9.15 8.32
CA LEU A 157 6.68 -8.35 8.35
C LEU A 157 6.53 -7.30 9.44
N THR A 158 7.42 -7.31 10.41
CA THR A 158 7.54 -6.22 11.40
C THR A 158 8.65 -5.28 10.96
N VAL A 159 8.33 -3.99 10.80
CA VAL A 159 9.32 -2.93 10.57
C VAL A 159 9.35 -2.03 11.80
N SER A 160 10.51 -1.91 12.42
CA SER A 160 10.73 -1.02 13.56
C SER A 160 11.81 0.00 13.24
N SER A 161 11.70 1.15 13.87
CA SER A 161 12.68 2.24 13.75
C SER A 161 12.85 2.91 15.10
N SER A 162 14.09 3.20 15.48
CA SER A 162 14.41 3.94 16.70
C SER A 162 15.21 5.21 16.44
N TRP A 163 14.85 6.29 17.16
CA TRP A 163 15.55 7.57 17.16
C TRP A 163 15.31 8.29 18.50
N ASN A 164 16.38 8.72 19.19
CA ASN A 164 16.31 9.43 20.48
C ASN A 164 15.35 8.77 21.51
N ASP A 165 15.53 7.48 21.77
CA ASP A 165 14.72 6.65 22.69
C ASP A 165 13.23 6.49 22.29
N VAL A 166 12.81 7.07 21.18
CA VAL A 166 11.50 6.80 20.58
C VAL A 166 11.62 5.61 19.65
N ARG A 167 10.80 4.59 19.88
CA ARG A 167 10.63 3.45 18.98
C ARG A 167 9.26 3.52 18.34
N LYS A 168 9.22 3.35 17.02
CA LYS A 168 7.99 3.18 16.25
C LYS A 168 8.05 1.84 15.52
N THR A 169 6.92 1.16 15.46
CA THR A 169 6.82 -0.15 14.85
C THR A 169 5.54 -0.23 14.04
N VAL A 170 5.61 -0.87 12.88
CA VAL A 170 4.44 -1.30 12.12
C VAL A 170 4.49 -2.81 11.93
N LEU A 171 3.31 -3.42 12.03
CA LEU A 171 3.08 -4.80 11.63
C LEU A 171 2.38 -4.80 10.28
N ILE A 172 2.98 -5.49 9.32
CA ILE A 172 2.39 -5.77 8.01
C ILE A 172 2.05 -7.25 7.96
N SER A 173 0.82 -7.57 7.58
CA SER A 173 0.33 -8.95 7.50
C SER A 173 -0.38 -9.18 6.17
N GLY A 174 -0.20 -10.36 5.58
CA GLY A 174 -0.94 -10.78 4.39
C GLY A 174 -1.28 -12.25 4.45
N HIS A 175 -2.57 -12.59 4.49
CA HIS A 175 -2.98 -13.98 4.64
C HIS A 175 -2.55 -14.84 3.45
N GLY A 176 -1.79 -15.90 3.70
CA GLY A 176 -1.19 -16.75 2.67
C GLY A 176 0.08 -16.18 2.02
N ALA A 177 0.66 -15.10 2.57
CA ALA A 177 1.87 -14.50 2.05
C ALA A 177 3.13 -15.23 2.52
N ALA A 178 4.16 -15.24 1.67
CA ALA A 178 5.54 -15.39 2.11
C ALA A 178 6.13 -13.99 2.35
N ALA A 179 6.39 -13.66 3.62
CA ALA A 179 7.00 -12.40 3.98
C ALA A 179 8.53 -12.40 3.81
N THR A 180 9.05 -11.29 3.30
CA THR A 180 10.48 -10.99 3.24
C THR A 180 10.74 -9.63 3.88
N ALA A 181 12.00 -9.23 4.01
CA ALA A 181 12.33 -7.89 4.52
C ALA A 181 11.80 -6.73 3.64
N ARG A 182 11.42 -6.98 2.38
CA ARG A 182 11.00 -5.93 1.44
C ARG A 182 9.58 -6.07 0.91
N ALA A 183 8.98 -7.26 1.01
CA ALA A 183 7.72 -7.54 0.34
C ALA A 183 6.93 -8.68 0.98
N LEU A 184 5.63 -8.66 0.75
CA LEU A 184 4.75 -9.83 0.88
C LEU A 184 4.51 -10.42 -0.50
N THR A 185 4.74 -11.72 -0.67
CA THR A 185 4.59 -12.40 -1.97
C THR A 185 3.62 -13.56 -1.91
N PHE A 186 2.89 -13.79 -3.00
CA PHE A 186 1.91 -14.85 -3.16
C PHE A 186 2.12 -15.57 -4.49
N THR A 187 1.94 -16.88 -4.48
CA THR A 187 1.76 -17.67 -5.69
C THR A 187 0.29 -18.00 -5.83
N ALA A 188 -0.38 -17.36 -6.77
CA ALA A 188 -1.83 -17.50 -6.97
C ALA A 188 -2.12 -18.28 -8.25
N VAL A 189 -3.07 -19.22 -8.17
CA VAL A 189 -3.70 -19.82 -9.35
C VAL A 189 -5.08 -19.19 -9.48
N VAL A 190 -5.27 -18.35 -10.50
CA VAL A 190 -6.56 -17.71 -10.78
C VAL A 190 -7.32 -18.57 -11.79
N PRO A 191 -8.43 -19.23 -11.40
CA PRO A 191 -9.14 -20.15 -12.29
C PRO A 191 -9.64 -19.45 -13.56
N ALA A 192 -9.87 -20.23 -14.62
CA ALA A 192 -10.57 -19.75 -15.82
C ALA A 192 -11.92 -19.16 -15.43
N ARG A 193 -12.24 -17.94 -15.91
CA ARG A 193 -13.46 -17.19 -15.55
C ARG A 193 -13.67 -17.03 -14.04
N GLY A 194 -12.60 -17.16 -13.24
CA GLY A 194 -12.64 -17.13 -11.79
C GLY A 194 -11.88 -15.95 -11.20
N GLN A 195 -11.69 -16.00 -9.89
CA GLN A 195 -10.94 -14.99 -9.15
C GLN A 195 -10.09 -15.61 -8.05
N TRP A 196 -9.08 -14.86 -7.62
CA TRP A 196 -8.31 -15.09 -6.41
C TRP A 196 -8.34 -13.81 -5.57
N ASN A 197 -8.33 -13.92 -4.24
CA ASN A 197 -8.22 -12.77 -3.36
C ASN A 197 -7.32 -13.02 -2.14
N THR A 198 -6.85 -11.94 -1.54
CA THR A 198 -6.17 -11.93 -0.25
C THR A 198 -6.46 -10.63 0.50
N LEU A 199 -6.30 -10.66 1.81
CA LEU A 199 -6.41 -9.50 2.69
C LEU A 199 -5.03 -9.15 3.24
N LEU A 200 -4.67 -7.89 3.11
CA LEU A 200 -3.45 -7.30 3.63
C LEU A 200 -3.79 -6.24 4.68
N SER A 201 -2.93 -6.07 5.66
CA SER A 201 -3.04 -4.98 6.62
C SER A 201 -1.67 -4.41 6.98
N VAL A 202 -1.67 -3.12 7.30
CA VAL A 202 -0.54 -2.41 7.92
C VAL A 202 -1.11 -1.71 9.13
N THR A 203 -0.62 -2.06 10.32
CA THR A 203 -1.10 -1.50 11.58
C THR A 203 0.08 -0.98 12.38
N PRO A 204 0.04 0.26 12.90
CA PRO A 204 1.03 0.68 13.89
C PRO A 204 0.92 -0.21 15.12
N ALA A 205 2.06 -0.68 15.62
CA ALA A 205 2.10 -1.37 16.91
C ALA A 205 2.41 -0.33 17.99
N GLY A 206 1.67 -0.37 19.10
CA GLY A 206 2.02 0.39 20.30
C GLY A 206 3.40 -0.03 20.83
N ALA A 207 3.99 0.79 21.69
CA ALA A 207 5.33 0.54 22.27
C ALA A 207 5.49 -0.83 22.95
N ASP A 208 4.38 -1.48 23.32
CA ASP A 208 4.33 -2.79 24.00
C ASP A 208 3.80 -3.96 23.13
N GLY A 209 3.67 -3.79 21.81
CA GLY A 209 3.28 -4.90 20.92
C GLY A 209 1.84 -5.40 21.07
N ALA A 210 1.00 -4.69 21.82
CA ALA A 210 -0.45 -4.90 21.80
C ALA A 210 -1.10 -4.04 20.71
N PRO A 211 -2.09 -4.57 19.96
CA PRO A 211 -2.90 -3.74 19.07
C PRO A 211 -3.65 -2.70 19.92
N SER A 212 -3.51 -1.42 19.55
CA SER A 212 -4.27 -0.30 20.12
C SER A 212 -5.75 -0.39 19.74
#